data_AF-A0A6G3XD20-F1
#
_entry.id   AF-A0A6G3XD20-F1
#
_cell.length_a   1.000
_cell.length_b   1.000
_cell.length_c   1.000
_cell.angle_alpha   90.00
_cell.angle_beta   90.00
_cell.angle_gamma   90.00
#
_symmetry.space_group_name_H-M   'P 1'
#
loop_
_entity.id
_entity.type
_entity.pdbx_description
1 polymer ?
#
loop_
_entity_poly.entity_id
_entity_poly.type
_entity_poly.pdbx_seq_one_letter_code
_entity_poly.pdbx_strand_id
1 'polypeptide(L)'
;RAATVDEPRPAVLYSSFDGRQYSDSPRAVHRELASRGRDIEHLWVVRDQQAAVPEGARPVALHSADWYEALARSRWIVTNTHLPEWFERAEGQTVVQTWHGTPL
;
A
#
# COMPACT_ATOMS: atom_id res chain seq x y z
N ARG A 1 17.05 18.24 -2.46
CA ARG A 1 18.04 17.23 -2.00
C ARG A 1 17.68 15.94 -2.70
N ALA A 2 18.58 15.33 -3.48
CA ALA A 2 18.28 14.05 -4.13
C ALA A 2 18.09 12.99 -3.03
N ALA A 3 16.97 12.26 -3.07
CA ALA A 3 16.76 11.11 -2.19
C ALA A 3 17.90 10.12 -2.43
N THR A 4 18.57 9.68 -1.37
CA THR A 4 19.53 8.57 -1.48
C THR A 4 18.78 7.31 -1.89
N VAL A 5 19.47 6.33 -2.48
CA VAL A 5 18.85 5.09 -2.98
C VAL A 5 18.00 4.38 -1.90
N ASP A 6 18.36 4.56 -0.63
CA ASP A 6 17.69 4.01 0.55
C ASP A 6 16.53 4.82 1.12
N GLU A 7 16.32 6.08 0.73
CA GLU A 7 15.24 6.88 1.33
C GLU A 7 13.87 6.49 0.71
N PRO A 8 12.87 6.12 1.54
CA PRO A 8 11.55 5.79 1.04
C PRO A 8 10.90 6.99 0.32
N ARG A 9 10.31 6.74 -0.85
CA ARG A 9 9.55 7.75 -1.58
C ARG A 9 8.25 8.10 -0.84
N PRO A 10 7.71 9.33 -0.98
CA PRO A 10 6.42 9.71 -0.41
C PRO A 10 5.27 8.99 -1.13
N ALA A 11 5.14 7.69 -0.88
CA ALA A 11 4.12 6.82 -1.44
C ALA A 11 3.48 5.97 -0.35
N VAL A 12 2.20 5.66 -0.53
CA VAL A 12 1.45 4.74 0.31
C VAL A 12 1.07 3.52 -0.52
N LEU A 13 1.52 2.34 -0.09
CA LEU A 13 1.06 1.07 -0.63
C LEU A 13 -0.11 0.53 0.19
N TYR A 14 -1.26 0.38 -0.45
CA TYR A 14 -2.47 -0.19 0.14
C TYR A 14 -2.66 -1.62 -0.31
N SER A 15 -2.98 -2.52 0.61
CA SER A 15 -3.42 -3.89 0.32
C SER A 15 -4.67 -4.22 1.12
N SER A 16 -5.68 -4.76 0.46
CA SER A 16 -6.89 -5.27 1.11
C SER A 16 -7.15 -6.71 0.67
N PHE A 17 -7.23 -7.62 1.65
CA PHE A 17 -7.46 -9.05 1.45
C PHE A 17 -6.54 -9.67 0.38
N ASP A 18 -5.24 -9.40 0.50
CA ASP A 18 -4.17 -9.84 -0.43
C ASP A 18 -4.36 -9.33 -1.87
N GLY A 19 -4.84 -8.09 -2.02
CA GLY A 19 -5.03 -7.41 -3.28
C GLY A 19 -6.30 -7.80 -4.03
N ARG A 20 -7.19 -8.58 -3.42
CA ARG A 20 -8.42 -9.06 -4.07
C ARG A 20 -9.51 -7.99 -4.17
N GLN A 21 -9.44 -6.93 -3.35
CA GLN A 21 -10.53 -5.97 -3.21
C GLN A 21 -10.02 -4.53 -3.08
N TYR A 22 -10.82 -3.58 -3.55
CA TYR A 22 -10.75 -2.17 -3.16
C TYR A 22 -11.76 -1.91 -2.05
N SER A 23 -11.38 -2.21 -0.80
CA SER A 23 -12.33 -2.30 0.32
C SER A 23 -11.72 -1.99 1.68
N ASP A 24 -12.59 -2.09 2.69
CA ASP A 24 -12.24 -2.17 4.11
C ASP A 24 -11.47 -0.94 4.64
N SER A 25 -10.74 -1.11 5.73
CA SER A 25 -9.97 -0.06 6.40
C SER A 25 -8.92 0.57 5.48
N PRO A 26 -8.15 -0.19 4.65
CA PRO A 26 -7.21 0.41 3.70
C PRO A 26 -7.88 1.39 2.73
N ARG A 27 -9.11 1.11 2.30
CA ARG A 27 -9.86 2.00 1.40
C ARG A 27 -10.26 3.29 2.11
N ALA A 28 -10.70 3.20 3.36
CA ALA A 28 -11.07 4.37 4.14
C ALA A 28 -9.86 5.30 4.33
N VAL A 29 -8.68 4.74 4.64
CA VAL A 29 -7.43 5.48 4.76
C VAL A 29 -7.03 6.11 3.41
N HIS A 30 -7.13 5.37 2.31
CA HIS A 30 -6.85 5.91 0.98
C HIS A 30 -7.73 7.13 0.67
N ARG A 31 -9.05 7.01 0.83
CA ARG A 31 -9.99 8.11 0.53
C ARG A 31 -9.70 9.37 1.34
N GLU A 32 -9.37 9.21 2.62
CA GLU A 32 -9.06 10.35 3.49
C GLU A 32 -7.70 10.99 3.17
N LEU A 33 -6.70 10.21 2.77
CA LEU A 33 -5.42 10.78 2.38
C LEU A 33 -5.51 11.48 1.02
N ALA A 34 -6.23 10.89 0.06
CA ALA A 34 -6.47 11.49 -1.25
C ALA A 34 -7.28 12.79 -1.16
N SER A 35 -8.28 12.88 -0.26
CA SER A 35 -9.09 14.09 -0.09
C SER A 35 -8.30 15.29 0.44
N ARG A 36 -7.18 15.04 1.13
CA ARG A 36 -6.30 16.09 1.69
C ARG A 36 -5.36 16.70 0.67
N GLY A 37 -5.31 16.19 -0.57
CA GLY A 37 -4.54 16.79 -1.67
C GLY A 37 -3.03 16.89 -1.40
N ARG A 38 -2.47 15.92 -0.66
CA ARG A 38 -1.03 15.88 -0.40
C ARG A 38 -0.31 15.31 -1.62
N ASP A 39 0.91 15.79 -1.88
CA ASP A 39 1.81 15.22 -2.89
C ASP A 39 2.33 13.85 -2.42
N ILE A 40 1.47 12.84 -2.51
CA ILE A 40 1.71 11.47 -2.09
C ILE A 40 1.24 10.55 -3.22
N GLU A 41 2.12 9.64 -3.65
CA GLU A 41 1.75 8.61 -4.62
C GLU A 41 0.88 7.53 -3.94
N HIS A 42 -0.30 7.26 -4.49
CA HIS A 42 -1.20 6.22 -3.98
C HIS A 42 -1.07 4.95 -4.83
N LEU A 43 -0.61 3.86 -4.22
CA LEU A 43 -0.38 2.57 -4.86
C LEU A 43 -1.33 1.52 -4.28
N TRP A 44 -2.13 0.85 -5.11
CA TRP A 44 -3.07 -0.16 -4.64
C TRP A 44 -2.72 -1.54 -5.18
N VAL A 45 -2.48 -2.52 -4.30
CA VAL A 45 -2.18 -3.89 -4.70
C VAL A 45 -3.42 -4.55 -5.30
N VAL A 46 -3.26 -5.15 -6.48
CA VAL A 46 -4.33 -5.87 -7.20
C VAL A 46 -3.85 -7.27 -7.54
N ARG A 47 -4.61 -8.29 -7.13
CA ARG A 47 -4.42 -9.68 -7.56
C ARG A 47 -5.28 -9.94 -8.79
N ASP A 48 -4.70 -10.44 -9.87
CA ASP A 48 -5.40 -10.95 -11.07
C ASP A 48 -6.54 -10.05 -11.58
N GLN A 49 -6.34 -8.72 -11.57
CA GLN A 49 -7.35 -7.71 -11.96
C GLN A 49 -8.68 -7.78 -11.18
N GLN A 50 -8.69 -8.38 -9.98
CA GLN A 50 -9.91 -8.57 -9.18
C GLN A 50 -10.44 -7.30 -8.53
N ALA A 51 -9.65 -6.23 -8.48
CA ALA A 51 -10.03 -4.96 -7.87
C ALA A 51 -9.99 -3.82 -8.90
N ALA A 52 -11.10 -3.11 -9.04
CA ALA A 52 -11.15 -1.83 -9.74
C ALA A 52 -10.63 -0.72 -8.81
N VAL A 53 -9.51 -0.11 -9.18
CA VAL A 53 -8.87 0.98 -8.43
C VAL A 53 -9.42 2.32 -8.96
N PRO A 54 -9.82 3.27 -8.10
CA PRO A 54 -10.35 4.55 -8.55
C PRO A 54 -9.27 5.42 -9.19
N GLU A 55 -9.71 6.43 -9.93
CA GLU A 55 -8.83 7.49 -10.43
C GLU A 55 -8.05 8.15 -9.29
N GLY A 56 -6.77 8.44 -9.53
CA GLY A 56 -5.84 8.99 -8.53
C GLY A 56 -5.04 7.94 -7.74
N ALA A 57 -5.38 6.65 -7.84
CA ALA A 57 -4.55 5.57 -7.33
C ALA A 57 -4.04 4.67 -8.47
N ARG A 58 -2.75 4.30 -8.41
CA ARG A 58 -2.12 3.44 -9.39
C ARG A 58 -2.28 1.97 -8.98
N PRO A 59 -2.86 1.10 -9.82
CA PRO A 59 -2.89 -0.34 -9.54
C PRO A 59 -1.47 -0.92 -9.64
N VAL A 60 -1.14 -1.81 -8.71
CA VAL A 60 0.14 -2.54 -8.65
C VAL A 60 -0.17 -4.03 -8.59
N ALA A 61 0.19 -4.76 -9.64
CA ALA A 61 -0.08 -6.20 -9.72
C ALA A 61 0.69 -6.96 -8.63
N LEU A 62 0.01 -7.79 -7.85
CA LEU A 62 0.64 -8.63 -6.83
C LEU A 62 1.75 -9.50 -7.46
N HIS A 63 2.90 -9.61 -6.79
CA HIS A 63 4.10 -10.32 -7.26
C HIS A 63 4.79 -9.78 -8.52
N SER A 64 4.37 -8.62 -9.04
CA SER A 64 5.12 -7.91 -10.09
C SER A 64 6.38 -7.23 -9.55
N ALA A 65 7.32 -6.86 -10.42
CA ALA A 65 8.49 -6.06 -10.04
C ALA A 65 8.08 -4.75 -9.32
N ASP A 66 7.05 -4.08 -9.84
CA ASP A 66 6.45 -2.88 -9.23
C ASP A 66 5.95 -3.12 -7.80
N TRP A 67 5.45 -4.31 -7.50
CA TRP A 67 5.00 -4.67 -6.16
C TRP A 67 6.15 -4.82 -5.18
N TYR A 68 7.24 -5.49 -5.59
CA TYR A 68 8.46 -5.58 -4.79
C TYR A 68 9.07 -4.20 -4.56
N GLU A 69 9.12 -3.36 -5.60
CA GLU A 69 9.61 -1.99 -5.48
C GLU A 69 8.70 -1.14 -4.57
N ALA A 70 7.38 -1.28 -4.69
CA ALA A 70 6.45 -0.58 -3.81
C ALA A 70 6.60 -1.01 -2.35
N LEU A 71 6.78 -2.30 -2.07
CA LEU A 71 7.06 -2.79 -0.72
C LEU A 71 8.38 -2.23 -0.17
N ALA A 72 9.43 -2.19 -0.98
CA ALA A 72 10.74 -1.73 -0.52
C ALA A 72 10.80 -0.19 -0.34
N ARG A 73 10.14 0.58 -1.22
CA ARG A 73 10.36 2.03 -1.35
C ARG A 73 9.22 2.89 -0.84
N SER A 74 8.01 2.36 -0.58
CA SER A 74 6.91 3.19 -0.10
C SER A 74 7.15 3.60 1.34
N ARG A 75 7.06 4.89 1.65
CA ARG A 75 7.20 5.37 3.03
C ARG A 75 6.11 4.81 3.95
N TRP A 76 4.94 4.49 3.41
CA TRP A 76 3.84 3.90 4.18
C TRP A 76 3.29 2.65 3.51
N ILE A 77 2.97 1.64 4.32
CA ILE A 77 2.23 0.45 3.89
C ILE A 77 0.99 0.35 4.77
N VAL A 78 -0.19 0.27 4.17
CA VAL A 78 -1.47 0.10 4.86
C VAL A 78 -2.08 -1.23 4.41
N THR A 79 -2.21 -2.17 5.34
CA THR A 79 -2.73 -3.50 5.04
C THR A 79 -3.74 -3.95 6.10
N ASN A 80 -4.65 -4.84 5.72
CA ASN A 80 -5.58 -5.51 6.62
C ASN A 80 -5.33 -7.03 6.72
N THR A 81 -4.39 -7.56 5.94
CA THR A 81 -3.92 -8.96 5.99
C THR A 81 -2.41 -9.02 6.20
N HIS A 82 -1.88 -10.24 6.26
CA HIS A 82 -0.46 -10.49 6.45
C HIS A 82 0.37 -9.90 5.31
N LEU A 83 1.53 -9.35 5.67
CA LEU A 83 2.61 -9.10 4.72
C LEU A 83 3.37 -10.42 4.47
N PRO A 84 4.13 -10.51 3.37
CA PRO A 84 4.98 -11.67 3.13
C PRO A 84 5.93 -11.91 4.31
N GLU A 85 6.21 -13.17 4.63
CA GLU A 85 7.07 -13.54 5.76
C GLU A 85 8.48 -12.96 5.66
N TRP A 86 9.00 -12.83 4.43
CA TRP A 86 10.31 -12.25 4.14
C TRP A 86 10.33 -10.71 4.12
N PHE A 87 9.18 -10.05 4.35
CA PHE A 87 9.13 -8.60 4.33
C PHE A 87 9.87 -8.03 5.55
N GLU A 88 10.89 -7.22 5.27
CA GLU A 88 11.60 -6.42 6.26
C GLU A 88 11.28 -4.94 6.04
N ARG A 89 10.93 -4.24 7.12
CA ARG A 89 10.61 -2.83 7.07
C ARG A 89 11.89 -2.00 6.91
N ALA A 90 11.96 -1.22 5.83
CA ALA A 90 13.06 -0.30 5.60
C ALA A 90 13.11 0.84 6.64
N GLU A 91 14.28 1.45 6.83
CA GLU A 91 14.40 2.64 7.67
C GLU A 91 13.52 3.78 7.11
N GLY A 92 12.81 4.48 7.99
CA GLY A 92 11.89 5.55 7.59
C GLY A 92 10.54 5.07 7.02
N GLN A 93 10.35 3.77 6.81
CA GLN A 93 9.07 3.17 6.43
C GLN A 93 8.17 2.91 7.65
N THR A 94 6.86 3.08 7.49
CA THR A 94 5.84 2.79 8.51
C THR A 94 4.81 1.81 7.98
N VAL A 95 4.54 0.74 8.74
CA VAL A 95 3.48 -0.23 8.43
C VAL A 95 2.30 0.01 9.35
N VAL A 96 1.12 0.26 8.77
CA VAL A 96 -0.16 0.37 9.45
C VAL A 96 -0.94 -0.92 9.20
N GLN A 97 -0.97 -1.77 10.22
CA GLN A 97 -1.77 -3.00 10.22
C GLN A 97 -3.14 -2.71 10.82
N THR A 98 -4.18 -2.93 10.03
CA THR A 98 -5.57 -2.67 10.42
C THR A 98 -6.33 -3.91 10.87
N TRP A 99 -5.84 -5.10 10.50
CA TRP A 99 -6.61 -6.35 10.57
C TRP A 99 -8.03 -6.19 10.00
N HIS A 100 -8.89 -7.17 10.23
CA HIS A 100 -10.18 -7.29 9.55
C HIS A 100 -11.29 -7.73 10.50
N GLY A 101 -11.23 -7.24 11.75
CA GLY A 101 -12.27 -7.42 12.76
C GLY A 101 -11.78 -8.07 14.04
N THR A 102 -12.65 -8.04 15.06
CA THR A 102 -12.43 -8.72 16.34
C THR A 102 -12.59 -10.24 16.16
N PRO A 103 -11.63 -11.07 16.61
CA PRO A 103 -11.80 -12.52 16.63
C PRO A 103 -12.98 -12.94 17.50
N LEU A 104 -13.68 -14.01 17.11
CA LEU A 104 -14.72 -14.67 17.92
C LEU A 104 -14.19 -15.91 18.61
#